data_AF-A0A839SH14-F1
#
_entry.id   AF-A0A839SH14-F1
#
_cell.length_a   1.000
_cell.length_b   1.000
_cell.length_c   1.000
_cell.angle_alpha   90.00
_cell.angle_beta   90.00
_cell.angle_gamma   90.00
#
_symmetry.space_group_name_H-M   'P 1'
#
loop_
_entity.id
_entity.type
_entity.pdbx_description
1 polymer ?
#
loop_
_entity_poly.entity_id
_entity_poly.type
_entity_poly.pdbx_seq_one_letter_code
_entity_poly.pdbx_strand_id
1 'polypeptide(L)'
;MTSDLITKYFPSLTAQQLEQFNRLPGLYQFWNDQINVISRKDIEQLYERHVLHSLGIAKVMPFLPGEKVLDVGTGGGFPGIPLAILFPDTEFYLVDSIGKKIKVVQEVAKALGLTNVRASHRRAEQVDEKFDFVVSRAVTRLKEFYPWVKGKFNKQSKNILPNGILYLKGGDLEQEIAESGLTVQQYYLKDYFDEEFFETKQVIYVLC
;
A
#
# COMPACT_ATOMS: atom_id res chain seq x y z
N MET A 1 -22.11 -4.85 6.51
CA MET A 1 -21.74 -3.46 6.15
C MET A 1 -20.25 -3.41 5.84
N THR A 2 -19.80 -2.46 5.02
CA THR A 2 -18.41 -2.32 4.57
C THR A 2 -17.41 -2.19 5.74
N SER A 3 -17.85 -1.65 6.89
CA SER A 3 -17.09 -1.57 8.13
C SER A 3 -16.80 -2.94 8.76
N ASP A 4 -17.67 -3.93 8.55
CA ASP A 4 -17.62 -5.22 9.25
C ASP A 4 -16.44 -6.07 8.78
N LEU A 5 -16.11 -5.98 7.48
CA LEU A 5 -14.98 -6.71 6.90
C LEU A 5 -13.63 -6.22 7.44
N ILE A 6 -13.45 -4.90 7.58
CA ILE A 6 -12.18 -4.36 8.12
C ILE A 6 -12.11 -4.61 9.63
N THR A 7 -13.20 -4.35 10.36
CA THR A 7 -13.21 -4.51 11.83
C THR A 7 -13.03 -5.95 12.28
N LYS A 8 -13.44 -6.94 11.47
CA LYS A 8 -13.11 -8.36 11.66
C LYS A 8 -11.60 -8.59 11.86
N TYR A 9 -10.76 -7.90 11.08
CA TYR A 9 -9.31 -8.09 11.10
C TYR A 9 -8.55 -7.00 11.85
N PHE A 10 -9.15 -5.83 12.02
CA PHE A 10 -8.59 -4.68 12.72
C PHE A 10 -9.63 -4.19 13.75
N PRO A 11 -9.79 -4.90 14.89
CA PRO A 11 -10.86 -4.61 15.84
C PRO A 11 -10.63 -3.32 16.64
N SER A 12 -9.39 -2.84 16.70
CA SER A 12 -8.97 -1.69 17.52
C SER A 12 -8.95 -0.36 16.76
N LEU A 13 -9.74 -0.22 15.68
CA LEU A 13 -9.82 1.04 14.93
C LEU A 13 -10.48 2.14 15.75
N THR A 14 -9.93 3.34 15.67
CA THR A 14 -10.53 4.54 16.28
C THR A 14 -11.80 4.95 15.52
N ALA A 15 -12.65 5.77 16.17
CA ALA A 15 -13.84 6.32 15.52
C ALA A 15 -13.50 7.12 14.25
N GLN A 16 -12.40 7.89 14.27
CA GLN A 16 -11.92 8.63 13.11
C GLN A 16 -11.50 7.71 11.96
N GLN A 17 -10.75 6.64 12.25
CA GLN A 17 -10.34 5.68 11.22
C GLN A 17 -11.55 4.97 10.60
N LEU A 18 -12.53 4.58 11.43
CA LEU A 18 -13.78 3.99 10.93
C LEU A 18 -14.55 4.96 10.02
N GLU A 19 -14.65 6.23 10.40
CA GLU A 19 -15.27 7.26 9.56
C GLU A 19 -14.52 7.41 8.22
N GLN A 20 -13.19 7.51 8.26
CA GLN A 20 -12.36 7.63 7.06
C GLN A 20 -12.51 6.41 6.14
N PHE A 21 -12.46 5.19 6.68
CA PHE A 21 -12.70 3.99 5.90
C PHE A 21 -14.11 4.00 5.29
N ASN A 22 -15.15 4.28 6.07
CA ASN A 22 -16.54 4.31 5.60
C ASN A 22 -16.81 5.32 4.48
N ARG A 23 -15.96 6.35 4.32
CA ARG A 23 -16.05 7.33 3.24
C ARG A 23 -15.37 6.90 1.94
N LEU A 24 -14.49 5.90 1.98
CA LEU A 24 -13.76 5.42 0.80
C LEU A 24 -14.66 4.99 -0.38
N PRO A 25 -15.75 4.22 -0.21
CA PRO A 25 -16.59 3.79 -1.34
C PRO A 25 -17.12 4.97 -2.16
N GLY A 26 -17.69 5.97 -1.48
CA GLY A 26 -18.27 7.13 -2.15
C GLY A 26 -17.22 7.98 -2.86
N LEU A 27 -16.07 8.19 -2.22
CA LEU A 27 -14.95 8.93 -2.82
C LEU A 27 -14.40 8.22 -4.06
N TYR A 28 -14.13 6.91 -3.95
CA TYR A 28 -13.57 6.16 -5.08
C TYR A 28 -14.59 5.96 -6.20
N GLN A 29 -15.88 5.75 -5.90
CA GLN A 29 -16.92 5.70 -6.93
C GLN A 29 -16.97 7.00 -7.73
N PHE A 30 -17.05 8.14 -7.03
CA PHE A 30 -17.06 9.47 -7.66
C PHE A 30 -15.86 9.71 -8.58
N TRP A 31 -14.65 9.38 -8.11
CA TRP A 31 -13.43 9.56 -8.92
C TRP A 31 -13.30 8.53 -10.04
N ASN A 32 -13.83 7.32 -9.85
CA ASN A 32 -13.80 6.28 -10.88
C ASN A 32 -14.66 6.66 -12.08
N ASP A 33 -15.81 7.30 -11.85
CA ASP A 33 -16.70 7.82 -12.88
C ASP A 33 -16.04 8.92 -13.74
N GLN A 34 -15.03 9.61 -13.22
CA GLN A 34 -14.32 10.67 -13.94
C GLN A 34 -13.09 10.19 -14.71
N ILE A 35 -12.22 9.38 -14.09
CA ILE A 35 -10.90 9.08 -14.66
C ILE A 35 -10.52 7.60 -14.74
N ASN A 36 -11.44 6.70 -14.37
CA ASN A 36 -11.27 5.24 -14.35
C ASN A 36 -9.98 4.80 -13.63
N VAL A 37 -9.99 4.95 -12.31
CA VAL A 37 -8.84 4.69 -11.43
C VAL A 37 -8.73 3.20 -11.11
N ILE A 38 -9.88 2.54 -10.98
CA ILE A 38 -10.07 1.15 -10.57
C ILE A 38 -10.96 0.47 -11.61
N SER A 39 -10.67 -0.78 -11.95
CA SER A 39 -11.51 -1.52 -12.89
C SER A 39 -12.97 -1.61 -12.38
N ARG A 40 -13.95 -1.64 -13.29
CA ARG A 40 -15.37 -1.76 -12.89
C ARG A 40 -15.66 -3.02 -12.06
N LYS A 41 -14.94 -4.11 -12.31
CA LYS A 41 -15.09 -5.34 -11.52
C LYS A 41 -14.56 -5.16 -10.10
N ASP A 42 -13.49 -4.40 -9.94
CA ASP A 42 -12.84 -4.25 -8.64
C ASP A 42 -13.39 -3.10 -7.80
N ILE A 43 -14.07 -2.11 -8.38
CA ILE A 43 -14.73 -1.05 -7.60
C ILE A 43 -15.89 -1.60 -6.76
N GLU A 44 -16.63 -2.59 -7.28
CA GLU A 44 -17.68 -3.29 -6.53
C GLU A 44 -17.10 -4.10 -5.35
N GLN A 45 -15.84 -4.52 -5.48
CA GLN A 45 -15.10 -5.29 -4.46
C GLN A 45 -13.98 -4.46 -3.82
N LEU A 46 -14.15 -3.13 -3.78
CA LEU A 46 -13.14 -2.16 -3.35
C LEU A 46 -12.50 -2.55 -2.02
N TYR A 47 -13.30 -2.95 -1.04
CA TYR A 47 -12.81 -3.23 0.30
C TYR A 47 -11.93 -4.46 0.35
N GLU A 48 -12.42 -5.60 -0.12
CA GLU A 48 -11.65 -6.84 -0.11
C GLU A 48 -10.38 -6.70 -0.98
N ARG A 49 -10.56 -6.32 -2.25
CA ARG A 49 -9.49 -6.37 -3.25
C ARG A 49 -8.48 -5.24 -3.18
N HIS A 50 -8.88 -4.11 -2.60
CA HIS A 50 -8.03 -2.94 -2.53
C HIS A 50 -7.74 -2.47 -1.12
N VAL A 51 -8.75 -2.26 -0.27
CA VAL A 51 -8.52 -1.73 1.08
C VAL A 51 -7.85 -2.80 1.95
N LEU A 52 -8.53 -3.92 2.21
CA LEU A 52 -8.05 -5.01 3.04
C LEU A 52 -6.76 -5.62 2.51
N HIS A 53 -6.65 -5.79 1.18
CA HIS A 53 -5.40 -6.21 0.55
C HIS A 53 -4.23 -5.24 0.83
N SER A 54 -4.46 -3.93 0.83
CA SER A 54 -3.43 -2.95 1.21
C SER A 54 -3.04 -3.09 2.68
N LEU A 55 -4.03 -3.31 3.55
CA LEU A 55 -3.83 -3.53 4.98
C LEU A 55 -3.15 -4.87 5.29
N GLY A 56 -3.04 -5.80 4.34
CA GLY A 56 -2.21 -6.99 4.48
C GLY A 56 -0.76 -6.68 4.84
N ILE A 57 -0.22 -5.55 4.36
CA ILE A 57 1.11 -5.07 4.77
C ILE A 57 1.17 -4.82 6.28
N ALA A 58 0.11 -4.25 6.87
CA ALA A 58 0.05 -3.95 8.30
C ALA A 58 0.03 -5.20 9.20
N LYS A 59 -0.36 -6.37 8.66
CA LYS A 59 -0.27 -7.65 9.36
C LYS A 59 1.15 -8.20 9.45
N VAL A 60 2.01 -7.79 8.51
CA VAL A 60 3.41 -8.20 8.44
C VAL A 60 4.31 -7.17 9.12
N MET A 61 4.04 -5.88 8.90
CA MET A 61 4.82 -4.77 9.43
C MET A 61 3.89 -3.69 10.01
N PRO A 62 3.75 -3.59 11.33
CA PRO A 62 3.17 -2.40 11.94
C PRO A 62 4.18 -1.25 11.89
N PHE A 63 3.84 -0.15 11.22
CA PHE A 63 4.70 1.03 11.16
C PHE A 63 4.69 1.79 12.48
N LEU A 64 5.83 2.39 12.83
CA LEU A 64 6.00 3.19 14.03
C LEU A 64 5.72 4.67 13.77
N PRO A 65 5.33 5.44 14.81
CA PRO A 65 5.26 6.88 14.74
C PRO A 65 6.57 7.52 14.27
N GLY A 66 6.46 8.49 13.36
CA GLY A 66 7.59 9.23 12.77
C GLY A 66 8.35 8.48 11.67
N GLU A 67 7.92 7.28 11.29
CA GLU A 67 8.49 6.58 10.14
C GLU A 67 8.04 7.18 8.82
N LYS A 68 8.86 6.97 7.79
CA LYS A 68 8.62 7.44 6.43
C LYS A 68 8.45 6.26 5.50
N VAL A 69 7.33 6.22 4.80
CA VAL A 69 6.97 5.16 3.86
C VAL A 69 6.80 5.73 2.46
N LEU A 70 7.52 5.18 1.49
CA LEU A 70 7.36 5.50 0.07
C LEU A 70 6.45 4.46 -0.60
N ASP A 71 5.31 4.88 -1.14
CA ASP A 71 4.46 4.05 -1.99
C ASP A 71 4.78 4.32 -3.46
N VAL A 72 5.41 3.33 -4.10
CA VAL A 72 5.82 3.41 -5.52
C VAL A 72 4.75 2.80 -6.41
N GLY A 73 4.27 3.60 -7.37
CA GLY A 73 3.23 3.20 -8.30
C GLY A 73 1.88 3.08 -7.60
N THR A 74 1.60 4.04 -6.72
CA THR A 74 0.41 4.05 -5.85
C THR A 74 -0.91 3.94 -6.62
N GLY A 75 -0.92 4.28 -7.91
CA GLY A 75 -2.11 4.27 -8.73
C GLY A 75 -3.20 5.15 -8.12
N GLY A 76 -4.33 4.54 -7.78
CA GLY A 76 -5.44 5.22 -7.10
C GLY A 76 -5.20 5.59 -5.64
N GLY A 77 -4.01 5.33 -5.08
CA GLY A 77 -3.73 5.52 -3.66
C GLY A 77 -3.61 4.20 -2.89
N PHE A 78 -3.28 3.10 -3.56
CA PHE A 78 -3.18 1.78 -2.93
C PHE A 78 -1.77 1.20 -3.12
N PRO A 79 -1.07 0.80 -2.05
CA PRO A 79 -1.58 0.62 -0.69
C PRO A 79 -1.54 1.85 0.23
N GLY A 80 -1.01 2.99 -0.23
CA GLY A 80 -0.68 4.14 0.63
C GLY A 80 -1.85 4.77 1.40
N ILE A 81 -3.02 4.99 0.80
CA ILE A 81 -4.17 5.64 1.48
C ILE A 81 -4.73 4.77 2.61
N PRO A 82 -5.05 3.47 2.42
CA PRO A 82 -5.46 2.62 3.54
C PRO A 82 -4.43 2.55 4.67
N LEU A 83 -3.14 2.47 4.34
CA LEU A 83 -2.08 2.45 5.34
C LEU A 83 -1.96 3.79 6.08
N ALA A 84 -2.11 4.92 5.40
CA ALA A 84 -2.10 6.24 6.03
C ALA A 84 -3.27 6.46 6.99
N ILE A 85 -4.44 5.89 6.71
CA ILE A 85 -5.56 5.86 7.66
C ILE A 85 -5.19 5.02 8.88
N LEU A 86 -4.61 3.84 8.68
CA LEU A 86 -4.29 2.92 9.77
C LEU A 86 -3.14 3.43 10.67
N PHE A 87 -2.17 4.14 10.10
CA PHE A 87 -0.98 4.66 10.78
C PHE A 87 -0.91 6.19 10.68
N PRO A 88 -1.73 6.92 11.47
CA PRO A 88 -1.85 8.38 11.35
C PRO A 88 -0.56 9.13 11.67
N ASP A 89 0.34 8.52 12.45
CA ASP A 89 1.61 9.13 12.87
C ASP A 89 2.80 8.72 11.96
N THR A 90 2.56 7.99 10.87
CA THR A 90 3.57 7.61 9.87
C THR A 90 3.42 8.49 8.63
N GLU A 91 4.53 9.03 8.11
CA GLU A 91 4.55 9.85 6.91
C GLU A 91 4.51 8.97 5.65
N PHE A 92 3.51 9.17 4.79
CA PHE A 92 3.39 8.46 3.53
C PHE A 92 3.66 9.39 2.33
N TYR A 93 4.62 9.00 1.50
CA TYR A 93 4.86 9.61 0.19
C TYR A 93 4.38 8.71 -0.93
N LEU A 94 3.35 9.14 -1.63
CA LEU A 94 2.71 8.39 -2.71
C LEU A 94 3.17 8.93 -4.07
N VAL A 95 3.83 8.11 -4.88
CA VAL A 95 4.32 8.52 -6.21
C VAL A 95 3.78 7.63 -7.31
N ASP A 96 3.45 8.24 -8.45
CA ASP A 96 3.01 7.55 -9.65
C ASP A 96 3.44 8.36 -10.89
N SER A 97 3.67 7.64 -11.99
CA SER A 97 4.02 8.22 -13.29
C SER A 97 2.83 8.77 -14.08
N ILE A 98 1.61 8.62 -13.56
CA ILE A 98 0.36 9.04 -14.20
C ILE A 98 -0.27 10.18 -13.39
N GLY A 99 -0.09 11.41 -13.84
CA GLY A 99 -0.53 12.62 -13.11
C GLY A 99 -2.02 12.66 -12.75
N LYS A 100 -2.91 12.17 -13.63
CA LYS A 100 -4.35 12.12 -13.33
C LYS A 100 -4.67 11.23 -12.12
N LYS A 101 -3.92 10.14 -11.92
CA LYS A 101 -4.10 9.25 -10.76
C LYS A 101 -3.66 9.94 -9.47
N ILE A 102 -2.53 10.66 -9.51
CA ILE A 102 -2.07 11.47 -8.38
C ILE A 102 -3.07 12.54 -7.98
N LYS A 103 -3.75 13.17 -8.95
CA LYS A 103 -4.85 14.09 -8.64
C LYS A 103 -5.91 13.43 -7.77
N VAL A 104 -6.32 12.19 -8.08
CA VAL A 104 -7.28 11.45 -7.25
C VAL A 104 -6.72 11.17 -5.86
N VAL A 105 -5.47 10.73 -5.76
CA VAL A 105 -4.83 10.48 -4.45
C VAL A 105 -4.86 11.74 -3.58
N GLN A 106 -4.49 12.89 -4.15
CA GLN A 106 -4.49 14.17 -3.44
C GLN A 106 -5.89 14.58 -2.98
N GLU A 107 -6.90 14.44 -3.85
CA GLU A 107 -8.28 14.81 -3.52
C GLU A 107 -8.92 13.84 -2.52
N VAL A 108 -8.61 12.54 -2.60
CA VAL A 108 -9.05 11.54 -1.61
C VAL A 108 -8.39 11.81 -0.26
N ALA A 109 -7.08 12.02 -0.22
CA ALA A 109 -6.36 12.34 1.02
C ALA A 109 -6.91 13.63 1.67
N LYS A 110 -7.14 14.67 0.86
CA LYS A 110 -7.74 15.93 1.31
C LYS A 110 -9.15 15.73 1.85
N ALA A 111 -10.01 14.99 1.14
CA ALA A 111 -11.38 14.73 1.57
C ALA A 111 -11.41 13.98 2.91
N LEU A 112 -10.52 13.01 3.11
CA LEU A 112 -10.39 12.23 4.34
C LEU A 112 -9.69 12.98 5.48
N GLY A 113 -9.15 14.18 5.23
CA GLY A 113 -8.39 14.95 6.23
C GLY A 113 -7.05 14.32 6.60
N LEU A 114 -6.43 13.54 5.70
CA LEU A 114 -5.14 12.91 5.96
C LEU A 114 -4.02 13.96 5.89
N THR A 115 -3.41 14.26 7.03
CA THR A 115 -2.29 15.20 7.16
C THR A 115 -0.93 14.54 7.01
N ASN A 116 -0.88 13.21 7.05
CA ASN A 116 0.32 12.38 6.96
C ASN A 116 0.58 11.85 5.54
N VAL A 117 -0.12 12.35 4.52
CA VAL A 117 0.03 11.94 3.13
C VAL A 117 0.53 13.12 2.29
N ARG A 118 1.60 12.90 1.55
CA ARG A 118 1.97 13.72 0.39
C ARG A 118 1.97 12.84 -0.87
N ALA A 119 1.57 13.41 -2.00
CA ALA A 119 1.53 12.68 -3.26
C ALA A 119 2.07 13.53 -4.42
N SER A 120 2.86 12.92 -5.32
CA SER A 120 3.45 13.62 -6.46
C SER A 120 3.45 12.81 -7.74
N HIS A 121 3.26 13.51 -8.87
CA HIS A 121 3.44 12.95 -10.21
C HIS A 121 4.94 12.87 -10.49
N ARG A 122 5.53 11.71 -10.20
CA ARG A 122 6.96 11.50 -10.22
C ARG A 122 7.28 10.01 -10.42
N ARG A 123 8.37 9.74 -11.15
CA ARG A 123 8.95 8.39 -11.24
C ARG A 123 9.71 8.06 -9.97
N ALA A 124 9.72 6.80 -9.53
CA ALA A 124 10.37 6.39 -8.29
C ALA A 124 11.87 6.77 -8.27
N GLU A 125 12.53 6.62 -9.41
CA GLU A 125 13.94 6.93 -9.62
C GLU A 125 14.26 8.41 -9.33
N GLN A 126 13.30 9.32 -9.53
CA GLN A 126 13.44 10.77 -9.31
C GLN A 126 13.18 11.22 -7.86
N VAL A 127 12.87 10.29 -6.96
CA VAL A 127 12.68 10.58 -5.53
C VAL A 127 14.03 10.58 -4.83
N ASP A 128 14.57 11.74 -4.48
CA ASP A 128 15.87 11.84 -3.80
C ASP A 128 15.71 12.01 -2.28
N GLU A 129 15.06 11.02 -1.65
CA GLU A 129 14.77 10.98 -0.22
C GLU A 129 14.96 9.57 0.32
N LYS A 130 15.10 9.46 1.64
CA LYS A 130 15.26 8.20 2.35
C LYS A 130 14.02 7.88 3.19
N PHE A 131 13.69 6.61 3.25
CA PHE A 131 12.49 6.06 3.86
C PHE A 131 12.84 4.87 4.75
N ASP A 132 12.01 4.59 5.72
CA ASP A 132 12.13 3.37 6.54
C ASP A 132 11.59 2.18 5.74
N PHE A 133 10.50 2.37 5.00
CA PHE A 133 9.95 1.34 4.13
C PHE A 133 9.57 1.86 2.75
N VAL A 134 9.64 0.95 1.78
CA VAL A 134 9.05 1.12 0.46
C VAL A 134 7.92 0.11 0.31
N VAL A 135 6.72 0.59 0.03
CA VAL A 135 5.56 -0.26 -0.28
C VAL A 135 5.22 -0.17 -1.76
N SER A 136 4.62 -1.23 -2.30
CA SER A 136 4.05 -1.21 -3.65
C SER A 136 3.02 -2.33 -3.82
N ARG A 137 2.24 -2.26 -4.89
CA ARG A 137 1.28 -3.30 -5.28
C ARG A 137 1.19 -3.43 -6.80
N ALA A 138 1.49 -4.63 -7.32
CA ALA A 138 1.30 -5.01 -8.72
C ALA A 138 1.80 -3.99 -9.79
N VAL A 139 2.97 -3.38 -9.58
CA VAL A 139 3.56 -2.40 -10.53
C VAL A 139 4.40 -3.08 -11.60
N THR A 140 5.35 -3.92 -11.20
CA THR A 140 6.28 -4.64 -12.09
C THR A 140 6.91 -5.83 -11.34
N ARG A 141 7.75 -6.66 -11.96
CA ARG A 141 8.40 -7.78 -11.26
C ARG A 141 9.53 -7.26 -10.37
N LEU A 142 9.88 -8.03 -9.34
CA LEU A 142 10.84 -7.61 -8.32
C LEU A 142 12.21 -7.21 -8.90
N LYS A 143 12.66 -7.93 -9.93
CA LYS A 143 13.92 -7.64 -10.65
C LYS A 143 13.95 -6.24 -11.26
N GLU A 144 12.84 -5.78 -11.84
CA GLU A 144 12.74 -4.43 -12.40
C GLU A 144 12.47 -3.38 -11.33
N PHE A 145 11.73 -3.74 -10.28
CA PHE A 145 11.34 -2.83 -9.20
C PHE A 145 12.52 -2.44 -8.29
N TYR A 146 13.34 -3.41 -7.88
CA TYR A 146 14.40 -3.19 -6.91
C TYR A 146 15.42 -2.09 -7.31
N PRO A 147 15.91 -2.02 -8.57
CA PRO A 147 16.79 -0.94 -9.00
C PRO A 147 16.22 0.47 -8.79
N TRP A 148 14.90 0.63 -8.84
CA TRP A 148 14.25 1.93 -8.64
C TRP A 148 14.36 2.43 -7.21
N VAL A 149 14.52 1.53 -6.23
CA VAL A 149 14.33 1.84 -4.80
C VAL A 149 15.52 1.47 -3.91
N LYS A 150 16.46 0.62 -4.37
CA LYS A 150 17.62 0.11 -3.60
C LYS A 150 18.42 1.17 -2.83
N GLY A 151 18.43 2.40 -3.32
CA GLY A 151 19.16 3.51 -2.72
C GLY A 151 18.31 4.43 -1.85
N LYS A 152 17.10 4.04 -1.42
CA LYS A 152 16.12 4.95 -0.78
C LYS A 152 15.83 4.61 0.68
N PHE A 153 16.67 3.81 1.33
CA PHE A 153 16.44 3.38 2.72
C PHE A 153 17.25 4.17 3.73
N ASN A 154 16.65 4.45 4.89
CA ASN A 154 17.33 4.94 6.08
C ASN A 154 18.26 3.84 6.62
N LYS A 155 19.44 4.24 7.11
CA LYS A 155 20.45 3.28 7.62
C LYS A 155 20.08 2.68 8.98
N GLN A 156 19.30 3.40 9.78
CA GLN A 156 18.90 2.95 11.12
C GLN A 156 17.51 2.34 11.03
N SER A 157 17.37 1.12 11.52
CA SER A 157 16.09 0.44 11.65
C SER A 157 15.66 0.42 13.11
N LYS A 158 14.37 0.66 13.34
CA LYS A 158 13.75 0.69 14.67
C LYS A 158 12.83 -0.51 14.92
N ASN A 159 12.42 -1.18 13.84
CA ASN A 159 11.50 -2.32 13.86
C ASN A 159 12.22 -3.65 14.04
N ILE A 160 11.41 -4.67 14.37
CA ILE A 160 11.83 -6.08 14.42
C ILE A 160 12.38 -6.53 13.07
N LEU A 161 11.62 -6.20 12.01
CA LEU A 161 12.06 -6.35 10.63
C LEU A 161 12.80 -5.07 10.22
N PRO A 162 14.05 -5.14 9.75
CA PRO A 162 14.76 -3.94 9.34
C PRO A 162 14.10 -3.24 8.15
N ASN A 163 14.62 -2.06 7.83
CA ASN A 163 14.13 -1.23 6.73
C ASN A 163 14.21 -2.00 5.41
N GLY A 164 13.20 -1.84 4.56
CA GLY A 164 13.10 -2.65 3.36
C GLY A 164 11.85 -2.45 2.54
N ILE A 165 11.66 -3.36 1.60
CA ILE A 165 10.52 -3.36 0.68
C ILE A 165 9.43 -4.28 1.24
N LEU A 166 8.19 -3.81 1.23
CA LEU A 166 6.98 -4.58 1.51
C LEU A 166 6.08 -4.53 0.27
N TYR A 167 6.12 -5.58 -0.56
CA TYR A 167 5.48 -5.58 -1.87
C TYR A 167 4.32 -6.57 -1.91
N LEU A 168 3.11 -6.07 -2.15
CA LEU A 168 1.93 -6.90 -2.39
C LEU A 168 1.98 -7.55 -3.78
N LYS A 169 1.93 -8.88 -3.77
CA LYS A 169 2.01 -9.76 -4.93
C LYS A 169 0.95 -10.86 -4.83
N GLY A 170 0.80 -11.64 -5.88
CA GLY A 170 -0.02 -12.83 -5.84
C GLY A 170 0.33 -13.84 -6.91
N GLY A 171 -0.15 -15.06 -6.71
CA GLY A 171 0.23 -16.22 -7.50
C GLY A 171 1.57 -16.81 -7.05
N ASP A 172 2.09 -17.69 -7.91
CA ASP A 172 3.40 -18.29 -7.76
C ASP A 172 4.50 -17.29 -8.15
N LEU A 173 5.44 -17.05 -7.23
CA LEU A 173 6.53 -16.08 -7.38
C LEU A 173 7.91 -16.74 -7.46
N GLU A 174 8.02 -18.07 -7.50
CA GLU A 174 9.31 -18.77 -7.49
C GLU A 174 10.25 -18.24 -8.57
N GLN A 175 9.76 -18.16 -9.81
CA GLN A 175 10.52 -17.65 -10.94
C GLN A 175 10.88 -16.16 -10.79
N GLU A 176 9.94 -15.32 -10.34
CA GLU A 176 10.17 -13.88 -10.13
C GLU A 176 11.24 -13.62 -9.06
N ILE A 177 11.20 -14.36 -7.96
CA ILE A 177 12.17 -14.27 -6.86
C ILE A 177 13.55 -14.75 -7.35
N ALA A 178 13.61 -15.91 -8.00
CA ALA A 178 14.87 -16.47 -8.51
C ALA A 178 15.56 -15.53 -9.50
N GLU A 179 14.81 -14.93 -10.44
CA GLU A 179 15.35 -13.99 -11.41
C GLU A 179 15.84 -12.66 -10.81
N SER A 180 15.33 -12.28 -9.64
CA SER A 180 15.74 -11.06 -8.95
C SER A 180 17.11 -11.18 -8.29
N GLY A 181 17.50 -12.40 -7.89
CA GLY A 181 18.72 -12.64 -7.10
C GLY A 181 18.68 -12.08 -5.68
N LEU A 182 17.52 -11.64 -5.20
CA LEU A 182 17.33 -11.07 -3.86
C LEU A 182 16.89 -12.13 -2.86
N THR A 183 17.26 -11.96 -1.60
CA THR A 183 16.69 -12.74 -0.50
C THR A 183 15.32 -12.17 -0.14
N VAL A 184 14.28 -12.98 -0.32
CA VAL A 184 12.89 -12.59 -0.13
C VAL A 184 12.25 -13.45 0.96
N GLN A 185 11.56 -12.82 1.90
CA GLN A 185 10.66 -13.50 2.82
C GLN A 185 9.22 -13.36 2.30
N GLN A 186 8.48 -14.46 2.26
CA GLN A 186 7.10 -14.49 1.76
C GLN A 186 6.14 -14.63 2.94
N TYR A 187 5.14 -13.76 3.00
CA TYR A 187 4.05 -13.79 3.98
C TYR A 187 2.74 -13.96 3.25
N TYR A 188 2.13 -15.15 3.33
CA TYR A 188 0.88 -15.43 2.63
C TYR A 188 -0.31 -14.79 3.35
N LEU A 189 -1.15 -14.08 2.60
CA LEU A 189 -2.26 -13.33 3.18
C LEU A 189 -3.42 -14.22 3.63
N LYS A 190 -3.51 -15.44 3.12
CA LYS A 190 -4.45 -16.47 3.61
C LYS A 190 -4.22 -16.85 5.08
N ASP A 191 -3.03 -16.57 5.62
CA ASP A 191 -2.73 -16.85 7.03
C ASP A 191 -3.26 -15.72 7.94
N TYR A 192 -3.75 -14.62 7.37
CA TYR A 192 -4.27 -13.45 8.08
C TYR A 192 -5.73 -13.11 7.74
N PHE A 193 -6.21 -13.54 6.57
CA PHE A 193 -7.54 -13.24 6.04
C PHE A 193 -8.20 -14.52 5.50
N ASP A 194 -9.51 -14.64 5.67
CA ASP A 194 -10.26 -15.87 5.37
C ASP A 194 -10.90 -15.83 3.98
N GLU A 195 -10.97 -14.65 3.36
CA GLU A 195 -11.63 -14.47 2.07
C GLU A 195 -10.82 -15.14 0.95
N GLU A 196 -11.50 -15.87 0.05
CA GLU A 196 -10.91 -16.66 -1.04
C GLU A 196 -9.94 -15.85 -1.91
N PHE A 197 -10.20 -14.55 -2.07
CA PHE A 197 -9.31 -13.63 -2.78
C PHE A 197 -7.86 -13.69 -2.26
N PHE A 198 -7.65 -13.94 -0.97
CA PHE A 198 -6.33 -13.95 -0.33
C PHE A 198 -5.59 -15.29 -0.42
N GLU A 199 -6.20 -16.37 -0.90
CA GLU A 199 -5.56 -17.68 -1.05
C GLU A 199 -4.25 -17.62 -1.86
N THR A 200 -4.21 -16.70 -2.83
CA THR A 200 -3.07 -16.50 -3.72
C THR A 200 -2.26 -15.25 -3.41
N LYS A 201 -2.66 -14.43 -2.44
CA LYS A 201 -2.03 -13.13 -2.19
C LYS A 201 -0.96 -13.26 -1.12
N GLN A 202 0.06 -12.44 -1.25
CA GLN A 202 1.19 -12.43 -0.34
C GLN A 202 1.84 -11.05 -0.28
N VAL A 203 2.42 -10.73 0.87
CA VAL A 203 3.40 -9.66 1.01
C VAL A 203 4.77 -10.30 0.89
N ILE A 204 5.56 -9.83 -0.07
CA ILE A 204 6.97 -10.17 -0.10
C ILE A 204 7.77 -9.07 0.61
N TYR A 205 8.71 -9.49 1.46
CA TYR A 205 9.61 -8.62 2.19
C TYR A 205 11.04 -8.79 1.66
N VAL A 206 11.70 -7.67 1.37
CA VAL A 206 13.10 -7.63 0.94
C VAL A 206 13.86 -6.66 1.83
N LEU A 207 14.85 -7.19 2.56
CA LEU A 207 15.77 -6.40 3.35
C LEU A 207 16.65 -5.52 2.45
N CYS A 208 16.82 -4.23 2.77
CA CYS A 208 17.58 -3.28 1.96
C CYS A 208 18.56 -2.42 2.78
#